data_AF-A0AAU0V766-F1
#
_entry.id   AF-A0AAU0V766-F1
#
_cell.length_a   1.000
_cell.length_b   1.000
_cell.length_c   1.000
_cell.angle_alpha   90.00
_cell.angle_beta   90.00
_cell.angle_gamma   90.00
#
_symmetry.space_group_name_H-M   'P 1'
#
loop_
_entity.id
_entity.type
_entity.pdbx_description
1 polymer ?
#
loop_
_entity_poly.entity_id
_entity_poly.type
_entity_poly.pdbx_seq_one_letter_code
_entity_poly.pdbx_strand_id
1 'polypeptide(L)' 'MVDISRGDGVAEFRGVAGPYWSLRPVGGGREWEVEPRYVRPALLMEQLRARTARLNARSRGEVL' A
#
# COMPACT_ATOMS: atom_id res chain seq x y z
N MET A 1 5.90 -2.17 0.63
CA MET A 1 5.99 -2.33 -0.84
C MET A 1 5.36 -1.12 -1.50
N VAL A 2 5.82 -0.74 -2.69
CA VAL A 2 5.22 0.32 -3.51
C VAL A 2 4.84 -0.27 -4.85
N ASP A 3 3.59 -0.07 -5.25
CA ASP A 3 3.09 -0.39 -6.59
C ASP A 3 3.24 0.83 -7.49
N ILE A 4 4.20 0.78 -8.42
CA ILE A 4 4.49 1.90 -9.33
C ILE A 4 3.49 2.02 -10.47
N SER A 5 2.65 1.00 -10.69
CA SER A 5 1.63 1.03 -11.75
C SER A 5 0.39 1.84 -11.36
N ARG A 6 0.17 2.03 -10.05
CA ARG A 6 -1.05 2.62 -9.49
C ARG A 6 -0.84 3.98 -8.81
N GLY A 7 0.31 4.62 -9.04
CA GLY A 7 0.65 5.92 -8.43
C GLY A 7 1.20 5.79 -7.01
N ASP A 8 2.34 5.10 -6.87
CA ASP A 8 3.18 4.99 -5.67
C ASP A 8 2.46 4.69 -4.33
N GLY A 9 1.37 3.92 -4.39
CA GLY A 9 0.66 3.48 -3.20
C GLY A 9 1.49 2.52 -2.34
N VAL A 10 1.73 2.89 -1.09
CA VAL A 10 2.47 2.05 -0.13
C VAL A 10 1.55 1.00 0.49
N ALA A 11 1.96 -0.26 0.42
CA ALA A 11 1.22 -1.42 0.90
C ALA A 11 2.08 -2.50 1.56
N GLU A 12 1.40 -3.33 2.35
CA GLU A 12 1.92 -4.56 2.92
C GLU A 12 1.73 -5.71 1.94
N PHE A 13 2.75 -6.56 1.80
CA PHE A 13 2.63 -7.82 1.07
C PHE A 13 1.82 -8.83 1.90
N ARG A 14 0.82 -9.44 1.29
CA ARG A 14 -0.07 -10.42 1.92
C ARG A 14 0.18 -11.85 1.45
N GLY A 15 0.73 -12.03 0.25
CA GLY A 15 1.02 -13.35 -0.30
C GLY A 15 1.09 -13.35 -1.82
N VAL A 16 1.28 -14.55 -2.37
CA VAL A 16 1.26 -14.80 -3.81
C VAL A 16 -0.14 -15.26 -4.22
N ALA A 17 -0.65 -14.68 -5.31
CA ALA A 17 -1.94 -15.01 -5.93
C ALA A 17 -1.68 -15.37 -7.41
N GLY A 18 -1.32 -16.63 -7.66
CA GLY A 18 -0.87 -17.05 -8.99
C GLY A 18 0.39 -16.29 -9.43
N PRO A 19 0.40 -15.64 -10.62
CA PRO A 19 1.54 -14.84 -11.06
C PRO A 19 1.62 -13.45 -10.39
N TYR A 20 0.60 -13.08 -9.61
CA TYR A 20 0.49 -11.78 -8.97
C TYR A 20 0.86 -11.83 -7.50
N TRP A 21 1.19 -10.67 -6.94
CA TRP A 21 1.28 -10.45 -5.50
C TRP A 21 0.00 -9.81 -4.98
N SER A 22 -0.49 -10.29 -3.84
CA SER A 22 -1.56 -9.65 -3.09
C SER A 22 -0.98 -8.58 -2.16
N LEU A 23 -1.44 -7.35 -2.32
CA LEU A 23 -1.04 -6.19 -1.52
C LEU A 23 -2.23 -5.61 -0.76
N ARG A 24 -2.00 -5.16 0.47
CA ARG A 24 -2.96 -4.43 1.29
C ARG A 24 -2.46 -3.02 1.62
N PRO A 25 -3.25 -1.95 1.43
CA PRO A 25 -2.78 -0.61 1.75
C PRO A 25 -2.46 -0.48 3.25
N VAL A 26 -1.38 0.23 3.60
CA VAL A 26 -0.98 0.46 5.01
C VAL A 26 -2.08 1.18 5.80
N GLY A 27 -2.88 2.01 5.14
CA GLY A 27 -4.04 2.66 5.73
C GLY A 27 -5.28 1.78 5.85
N GLY A 28 -5.23 0.50 5.49
CA GLY A 28 -6.44 -0.28 5.26
C GLY A 28 -7.18 0.19 4.00
N GLY A 29 -8.23 -0.56 3.65
CA GLY A 29 -8.88 -0.47 2.34
C GLY A 29 -8.84 -1.82 1.63
N ARG A 30 -9.23 -1.82 0.35
CA ARG A 30 -9.36 -3.05 -0.43
C ARG A 30 -7.97 -3.58 -0.82
N GLU A 31 -7.75 -4.87 -0.61
CA GLU A 31 -6.60 -5.58 -1.16
C GLU A 31 -6.65 -5.57 -2.69
N TRP A 32 -5.47 -5.65 -3.30
CA TRP A 32 -5.35 -5.74 -4.76
C TRP A 32 -4.21 -6.65 -5.17
N GLU A 33 -4.32 -7.17 -6.39
CA GLU A 33 -3.30 -7.97 -7.03
C GLU A 33 -2.46 -7.09 -7.97
N VAL A 34 -1.16 -7.34 -8.03
CA VAL A 34 -0.21 -6.61 -8.88
C VAL A 34 0.87 -7.55 -9.39
N GLU A 35 1.35 -7.31 -10.61
CA GLU A 35 2.49 -8.07 -11.12
C GLU A 35 3.78 -7.72 -10.34
N PRO A 36 4.60 -8.69 -9.93
CA PRO A 36 5.80 -8.45 -9.13
C PRO A 36 6.77 -7.44 -9.74
N ARG A 37 6.84 -7.35 -11.09
CA ARG A 37 7.68 -6.40 -11.82
C ARG A 37 7.32 -4.93 -11.58
N TYR A 38 6.12 -4.64 -11.09
CA TYR A 38 5.67 -3.30 -10.72
C TYR A 38 5.77 -3.04 -9.22
N VAL A 39 6.36 -3.96 -8.45
CA VAL A 39 6.51 -3.81 -7.02
C VAL A 39 7.96 -3.60 -6.64
N ARG A 40 8.22 -2.55 -5.87
CA ARG A 40 9.51 -2.34 -5.23
C ARG A 40 9.38 -2.30 -3.70
N PRO A 41 10.47 -2.53 -2.96
CA PRO A 41 10.53 -2.16 -1.55
C PRO A 41 10.17 -0.68 -1.36
N ALA A 42 9.41 -0.41 -0.31
CA ALA A 42 9.11 0.97 0.08
C ALA A 42 10.31 1.55 0.83
N LEU A 43 10.63 2.81 0.57
CA LEU A 43 11.58 3.56 1.37
C LEU A 43 10.98 3.81 2.77
N LEU A 44 11.84 3.94 3.78
CA LEU A 44 11.38 4.21 5.15
C LEU A 44 10.52 5.48 5.22
N MET A 45 10.88 6.53 4.50
CA MET A 45 10.10 7.78 4.45
C MET A 45 8.70 7.57 3.84
N GLU A 46 8.57 6.71 2.83
CA GLU A 46 7.28 6.40 2.21
C GLU A 46 6.38 5.61 3.17
N GLN A 47 6.97 4.65 3.89
CA GLN A 47 6.28 3.88 4.94
C GLN A 47 5.75 4.82 6.04
N LEU A 48 6.60 5.76 6.50
CA LEU A 48 6.22 6.75 7.52
C LEU A 48 5.10 7.66 7.01
N ARG A 49 5.23 8.20 5.79
CA ARG A 49 4.20 9.07 5.19
C ARG A 49 2.86 8.35 5.06
N ALA A 50 2.85 7.09 4.59
CA ALA A 50 1.62 6.32 4.44
C ALA A 50 0.93 6.07 5.79
N ARG A 51 1.70 5.75 6.84
CA ARG A 51 1.14 5.56 8.19
C ARG A 51 0.58 6.86 8.78
N THR A 52 1.29 7.97 8.61
CA THR A 52 0.82 9.29 9.07
C THR A 52 -0.39 9.78 8.27
N ALA A 53 -0.41 9.57 6.95
CA ALA A 53 -1.54 9.94 6.10
C ALA A 53 -2.84 9.28 6.57
N ARG A 54 -2.79 8.01 7.00
CA ARG A 54 -3.93 7.30 7.59
C ARG A 54 -4.42 7.94 8.89
N LEU A 55 -3.51 8.26 9.80
CA LEU A 55 -3.85 8.89 11.07
C LEU A 55 -4.48 10.27 10.84
N ASN A 56 -3.93 11.05 9.91
CA ASN A 56 -4.47 12.34 9.54
C ASN A 56 -5.85 12.22 8.90
N ALA A 57 -6.04 11.29 7.97
CA ALA A 57 -7.34 11.04 7.33
C ALA A 57 -8.39 10.60 8.36
N ARG A 58 -8.01 9.77 9.35
CA ARG A 58 -8.89 9.39 10.47
C ARG A 58 -9.25 10.61 11.33
N SER A 59 -8.28 11.46 11.65
CA SER A 59 -8.53 12.71 12.40
C SER A 59 -9.46 13.67 11.66
N ARG A 60 -9.47 13.63 10.32
CA ARG A 60 -10.38 14.41 9.48
C ARG A 60 -11.74 13.72 9.23
N GLY A 61 -11.93 12.50 9.74
CA GLY A 61 -13.16 11.73 9.53
C GLY A 61 -13.31 11.14 8.11
N GLU A 62 -12.25 11.09 7.32
CA GLU A 62 -12.27 10.59 5.93
C GLU A 62 -12.24 9.07 5.84
N VAL A 63 -11.83 8.40 6.92
CA VAL A 63 -11.64 6.95 6.99
C VAL A 63 -11.99 6.47 8.40
N LEU A 64 -12.82 5.42 8.48
CA LEU A 64 -13.25 4.81 9.74
C LEU A 64 -12.16 3.92 10.36
#